data_AF-A0AAJ2WNW8-F1
#
_entry.id   AF-A0AAJ2WNW8-F1
#
_cell.length_a   1.000
_cell.length_b   1.000
_cell.length_c   1.000
_cell.angle_alpha   90.00
_cell.angle_beta   90.00
_cell.angle_gamma   90.00
#
_symmetry.space_group_name_H-M   'P 1'
#
loop_
_entity.id
_entity.type
_entity.pdbx_description
1 polymer ?
#
loop_
_entity_poly.entity_id
_entity_poly.type
_entity_poly.pdbx_seq_one_letter_code
_entity_poly.pdbx_strand_id
1 'polypeptide(L)'
;MSGHLGAGKTSLLNHLLRTPGARIGVVVNDFGALNVDAGLVSGQVDDVAGIAGGCVCCLDDAGGLDEALAKLAQERLRLDAIVIEASGAADPPALARLIRYSGVERVRPGGLIEVVDAVEHFRTVDTRPEPPARYGVATLVVVGKLDVVPRAKREAVFDRIAARAPQQSGLPLGCFGGGRSCHMFRKWLLSGAW
;
A
#
# COMPACT_ATOMS: atom_id res chain seq x y z
N MET A 1 -0.42 1.17 -3.11
CA MET A 1 0.53 0.40 -2.30
C MET A 1 1.19 -0.63 -3.20
N SER A 2 2.51 -0.63 -3.26
CA SER A 2 3.31 -1.61 -4.00
C SER A 2 4.40 -2.18 -3.08
N GLY A 3 5.19 -3.10 -3.61
CA GLY A 3 6.20 -3.86 -2.88
C GLY A 3 6.34 -5.25 -3.46
N HIS A 4 7.54 -5.81 -3.36
CA HIS A 4 7.85 -7.15 -3.90
C HIS A 4 6.96 -8.25 -3.30
N LEU A 5 6.91 -9.42 -3.95
CA LEU A 5 6.14 -10.56 -3.45
C LEU A 5 6.60 -10.93 -2.04
N GLY A 6 5.64 -11.16 -1.14
CA GLY A 6 5.92 -11.49 0.25
C GLY A 6 6.34 -10.32 1.14
N ALA A 7 6.43 -9.09 0.65
CA ALA A 7 6.87 -7.94 1.46
C ALA A 7 5.93 -7.55 2.63
N GLY A 8 4.70 -8.09 2.68
CA GLY A 8 3.72 -7.81 3.73
C GLY A 8 2.70 -6.73 3.40
N LYS A 9 2.45 -6.46 2.11
CA LYS A 9 1.43 -5.51 1.62
C LYS A 9 0.04 -5.79 2.20
N THR A 10 -0.45 -7.02 2.05
CA THR A 10 -1.77 -7.44 2.58
C THR A 10 -1.85 -7.33 4.10
N SER A 11 -0.75 -7.58 4.83
CA SER A 11 -0.69 -7.37 6.27
C SER A 11 -0.84 -5.88 6.64
N LEU A 12 -0.18 -4.99 5.89
CA LEU A 12 -0.33 -3.54 6.07
C LEU A 12 -1.75 -3.06 5.72
N LEU A 13 -2.32 -3.57 4.62
CA LEU A 13 -3.70 -3.25 4.22
C LEU A 13 -4.70 -3.68 5.30
N ASN A 14 -4.57 -4.90 5.81
CA ASN A 14 -5.42 -5.38 6.91
C ASN A 14 -5.30 -4.55 8.17
N HIS A 15 -4.09 -4.05 8.47
CA HIS A 15 -3.91 -3.14 9.59
C HIS A 15 -4.62 -1.79 9.36
N LEU A 16 -4.51 -1.23 8.15
CA LEU A 16 -5.22 0.00 7.76
C LEU A 16 -6.73 -0.14 7.91
N LEU A 17 -7.30 -1.24 7.41
CA LEU A 17 -8.74 -1.51 7.47
C LEU A 17 -9.28 -1.67 8.90
N ARG A 18 -8.45 -2.12 9.84
CA ARG A 18 -8.81 -2.25 11.26
C ARG A 18 -8.68 -0.94 12.04
N THR A 19 -8.23 0.14 11.40
CA THR A 19 -8.07 1.44 12.08
C THR A 19 -9.44 2.02 12.43
N PRO A 20 -9.78 2.21 13.72
CA PRO A 20 -11.09 2.71 14.10
C PRO A 20 -11.38 4.09 13.51
N GLY A 21 -12.57 4.24 12.92
CA GLY A 21 -13.04 5.51 12.36
C GLY A 21 -12.48 5.89 11.00
N ALA A 22 -11.59 5.08 10.41
CA ALA A 22 -11.23 5.24 9.00
C ALA A 22 -12.33 4.60 8.12
N ARG A 23 -12.60 5.19 6.95
CA ARG A 23 -13.47 4.65 5.90
C ARG A 23 -12.67 4.48 4.64
N ILE A 24 -12.12 3.29 4.43
CA ILE A 24 -11.17 3.04 3.35
C ILE A 24 -11.83 2.19 2.26
N GLY A 25 -11.74 2.66 1.02
CA GLY A 25 -12.03 1.87 -0.18
C GLY A 25 -10.82 1.04 -0.57
N VAL A 26 -11.01 -0.20 -1.01
CA VAL A 26 -9.90 -1.03 -1.48
C VAL A 26 -10.13 -1.51 -2.90
N VAL A 27 -9.10 -1.38 -3.73
CA VAL A 27 -8.98 -2.04 -5.03
C VAL A 27 -7.76 -2.95 -4.96
N VAL A 28 -7.95 -4.26 -5.11
CA VAL A 28 -6.83 -5.20 -5.27
C VAL A 28 -6.65 -5.42 -6.75
N ASN A 29 -5.47 -5.11 -7.27
CA ASN A 29 -5.21 -5.12 -8.69
C ASN A 29 -4.07 -6.10 -9.02
N ASP A 30 -4.42 -7.15 -9.76
CA ASP A 30 -3.48 -8.10 -10.33
C ASP A 30 -3.41 -7.92 -11.85
N PHE A 31 -2.57 -6.98 -12.30
CA PHE A 31 -2.23 -6.87 -13.71
C PHE A 31 -1.37 -8.08 -14.11
N GLY A 32 -2.02 -9.19 -14.44
CA GLY A 32 -1.41 -10.42 -14.92
C GLY A 32 -1.76 -11.65 -14.07
N ALA A 33 -2.82 -12.35 -14.48
CA ALA A 33 -3.29 -13.65 -13.99
C ALA A 33 -4.04 -13.66 -12.64
N LEU A 34 -5.38 -13.71 -12.76
CA LEU A 34 -6.30 -14.49 -11.91
C LEU A 34 -5.65 -15.23 -10.74
N ASN A 35 -5.78 -14.67 -9.54
CA ASN A 35 -6.26 -15.33 -8.31
C ASN A 35 -5.86 -14.49 -7.10
N VAL A 36 -6.71 -13.52 -6.72
CA VAL A 36 -6.59 -12.91 -5.41
C VAL A 36 -7.18 -13.90 -4.40
N ASP A 37 -6.36 -14.35 -3.47
CA ASP A 37 -6.74 -14.91 -2.18
C ASP A 37 -7.58 -13.87 -1.38
N ALA A 38 -8.79 -13.60 -1.86
CA ALA A 38 -9.79 -12.75 -1.22
C ALA A 38 -10.33 -13.39 0.07
N GLY A 39 -9.89 -14.60 0.41
CA GLY A 39 -10.29 -15.35 1.61
C GLY A 39 -9.78 -14.77 2.94
N LEU A 40 -8.86 -13.79 2.94
CA LEU A 40 -8.33 -13.18 4.17
C LEU A 40 -8.82 -11.76 4.44
N VAL A 41 -9.70 -11.24 3.59
CA VAL A 41 -10.41 -9.97 3.80
C VAL A 41 -11.91 -10.27 3.79
N SER A 42 -12.34 -11.08 4.77
CA SER A 42 -13.72 -11.45 5.12
C SER A 42 -14.76 -11.44 3.99
N GLY A 43 -15.04 -12.64 3.46
CA GLY A 43 -16.30 -12.96 2.81
C GLY A 43 -16.38 -12.54 1.35
N GLN A 44 -16.49 -13.54 0.47
CA GLN A 44 -17.04 -13.36 -0.86
C GLN A 44 -18.34 -12.54 -0.77
N VAL A 45 -18.37 -11.36 -1.39
CA VAL A 45 -19.62 -10.72 -1.77
C VAL A 45 -19.37 -10.01 -3.08
N ASP A 46 -19.93 -10.59 -4.14
CA ASP A 46 -20.35 -9.82 -5.31
C ASP A 46 -21.30 -8.73 -4.81
N ASP A 47 -21.01 -7.47 -5.16
CA ASP A 47 -21.66 -6.24 -4.69
C ASP A 47 -20.99 -5.58 -3.46
N VAL A 48 -20.94 -4.24 -3.47
CA VAL A 48 -20.13 -3.38 -2.56
C VAL A 48 -20.50 -3.62 -1.10
N ALA A 49 -19.93 -4.65 -0.48
CA ALA A 49 -20.18 -5.01 0.90
C ALA A 49 -19.22 -4.27 1.83
N GLY A 50 -19.80 -3.61 2.84
CA GLY A 50 -19.06 -2.91 3.87
C GLY A 50 -18.32 -3.88 4.79
N ILE A 51 -17.00 -3.75 4.85
CA ILE A 51 -16.18 -4.25 5.94
C ILE A 51 -16.30 -3.26 7.09
N ALA A 52 -16.20 -3.70 8.35
CA ALA A 52 -16.21 -2.81 9.50
C ALA A 52 -15.09 -1.74 9.37
N GLY A 53 -15.43 -0.55 8.86
CA GLY A 53 -14.49 0.53 8.55
C GLY A 53 -14.14 0.73 7.05
N GLY A 54 -14.83 0.12 6.08
CA GLY A 54 -14.49 0.32 4.67
C GLY A 54 -15.41 -0.37 3.66
N CYS A 55 -15.25 -0.05 2.38
CA CYS A 55 -15.95 -0.71 1.27
C CYS A 55 -14.92 -1.38 0.36
N VAL A 56 -15.17 -2.62 -0.06
CA VAL A 56 -14.33 -3.31 -1.04
C VAL A 56 -15.05 -3.33 -2.38
N CYS A 57 -14.34 -3.03 -3.46
CA CYS A 57 -14.82 -3.24 -4.81
C CYS A 57 -13.82 -4.16 -5.52
N CYS A 58 -14.28 -5.35 -5.91
CA CYS A 58 -13.56 -6.18 -6.87
C CYS A 58 -13.65 -5.53 -8.26
N LEU A 59 -12.56 -5.59 -9.01
CA LEU A 59 -12.58 -5.25 -10.44
C LEU A 59 -13.11 -6.47 -11.19
N ASP A 60 -14.21 -6.32 -11.90
CA ASP A 60 -14.62 -7.30 -12.91
C ASP A 60 -13.74 -7.12 -14.16
N ASP A 61 -13.47 -8.21 -14.90
CA ASP A 61 -12.57 -8.24 -16.08
C ASP A 61 -12.94 -7.23 -17.20
N ALA A 62 -14.14 -6.64 -17.17
CA ALA A 62 -14.62 -5.68 -18.17
C ALA A 62 -14.47 -4.19 -17.76
N GLY A 63 -14.38 -3.91 -16.47
CA GLY A 63 -14.43 -2.56 -15.92
C GLY A 63 -13.07 -2.14 -15.38
N GLY A 64 -12.29 -1.41 -16.19
CA GLY A 64 -10.94 -0.97 -15.82
C GLY A 64 -10.87 -0.14 -14.53
N LEU A 65 -9.65 0.19 -14.12
CA LEU A 65 -9.34 0.94 -12.89
C LEU A 65 -10.23 2.18 -12.66
N ASP A 66 -10.52 2.97 -13.69
CA ASP A 66 -11.36 4.16 -13.60
C ASP A 66 -12.81 3.84 -13.20
N GLU A 67 -13.36 2.68 -13.58
CA GLU A 67 -14.70 2.28 -13.19
C GLU A 67 -14.77 1.94 -11.70
N ALA A 68 -13.80 1.17 -11.18
CA ALA A 68 -13.72 0.89 -9.75
C ALA A 68 -13.50 2.17 -8.94
N LEU A 69 -12.64 3.06 -9.42
CA LEU A 69 -12.43 4.37 -8.81
C LEU A 69 -13.72 5.19 -8.79
N ALA A 70 -14.48 5.23 -9.88
CA ALA A 70 -15.76 5.94 -9.94
C ALA A 70 -16.81 5.34 -8.97
N LYS A 71 -16.89 4.01 -8.85
CA LYS A 71 -17.76 3.32 -7.88
C LYS A 71 -17.40 3.69 -6.44
N LEU A 72 -16.11 3.65 -6.09
CA LEU A 72 -15.64 3.98 -4.75
C LEU A 72 -15.68 5.49 -4.44
N ALA A 73 -15.63 6.34 -5.46
CA ALA A 73 -15.69 7.79 -5.30
C ALA A 73 -17.11 8.34 -5.07
N GLN A 74 -18.14 7.48 -4.99
CA GLN A 74 -19.52 7.89 -4.75
C GLN A 74 -19.70 8.51 -3.36
N GLU A 75 -20.39 9.65 -3.29
CA GLU A 75 -20.60 10.42 -2.05
C GLU A 75 -21.25 9.62 -0.92
N ARG A 76 -22.20 8.74 -1.27
CA ARG A 76 -22.90 7.88 -0.31
C ARG A 76 -21.97 6.98 0.50
N LEU A 77 -20.82 6.59 -0.06
CA LEU A 77 -19.84 5.74 0.61
C LEU A 77 -19.02 6.52 1.65
N ARG A 78 -18.93 7.84 1.49
CA ARG A 78 -18.20 8.77 2.36
C ARG A 78 -16.80 8.26 2.74
N LEU A 79 -16.08 7.67 1.78
CA LEU A 79 -14.73 7.15 2.02
C LEU A 79 -13.76 8.30 2.28
N ASP A 80 -12.82 8.09 3.20
CA ASP A 80 -11.73 9.01 3.51
C ASP A 80 -10.56 8.81 2.54
N ALA A 81 -10.35 7.59 2.05
CA ALA A 81 -9.29 7.25 1.11
C ALA A 81 -9.65 6.00 0.29
N ILE A 82 -9.05 5.86 -0.89
CA ILE A 82 -9.03 4.63 -1.68
C ILE A 82 -7.60 4.10 -1.71
N VAL A 83 -7.41 2.87 -1.29
CA VAL A 83 -6.12 2.17 -1.31
C VAL A 83 -6.14 1.15 -2.44
N ILE A 84 -5.13 1.23 -3.29
CA ILE A 84 -4.93 0.26 -4.36
C ILE A 84 -3.76 -0.64 -3.98
N GLU A 85 -4.01 -1.93 -3.80
CA GLU A 85 -2.95 -2.93 -3.62
C GLU A 85 -2.53 -3.45 -4.98
N ALA A 86 -1.26 -3.23 -5.34
CA ALA A 86 -0.67 -3.76 -6.55
C ALA A 86 -0.06 -5.15 -6.30
N SER A 87 -0.05 -6.00 -7.32
CA SER A 87 0.65 -7.30 -7.26
C SER A 87 2.14 -7.15 -6.94
N GLY A 88 2.76 -8.22 -6.43
CA GLY A 88 4.19 -8.24 -6.10
C GLY A 88 5.13 -8.05 -7.29
N ALA A 89 4.63 -8.34 -8.50
CA ALA A 89 5.35 -8.18 -9.76
C ALA A 89 5.08 -6.82 -10.44
N ALA A 90 4.08 -6.06 -9.98
CA ALA A 90 3.69 -4.81 -10.58
C ALA A 90 4.85 -3.81 -10.65
N ASP A 91 4.84 -2.98 -11.71
CA ASP A 91 5.77 -1.87 -11.89
C ASP A 91 5.21 -0.59 -11.22
N PRO A 92 5.80 -0.11 -10.10
CA PRO A 92 5.25 1.02 -9.35
C PRO A 92 5.19 2.33 -10.16
N PRO A 93 6.19 2.67 -10.99
CA PRO A 93 6.09 3.80 -11.92
C PRO A 93 4.91 3.71 -12.88
N ALA A 94 4.63 2.55 -13.47
CA ALA A 94 3.45 2.36 -14.32
C ALA A 94 2.15 2.59 -13.54
N LEU A 95 2.02 2.03 -12.34
CA LEU A 95 0.86 2.25 -11.47
C LEU A 95 0.68 3.73 -11.12
N ALA A 96 1.75 4.42 -10.74
CA ALA A 96 1.71 5.85 -10.41
C ALA A 96 1.24 6.70 -11.60
N ARG A 97 1.63 6.34 -12.83
CA ARG A 97 1.17 7.00 -14.06
C ARG A 97 -0.32 6.73 -14.31
N LEU A 98 -0.78 5.49 -14.18
CA LEU A 98 -2.21 5.15 -14.35
C LEU A 98 -3.08 5.97 -13.41
N ILE A 99 -2.69 6.10 -12.14
CA ILE A 99 -3.45 6.89 -11.15
C ILE A 99 -3.37 8.39 -11.43
N ARG A 100 -2.22 8.88 -11.86
CA ARG A 100 -2.04 10.30 -12.22
C ARG A 100 -2.92 10.72 -13.39
N TYR A 101 -3.16 9.82 -14.35
CA TYR A 101 -3.94 10.08 -15.55
C TYR A 101 -5.39 9.57 -15.48
N SER A 102 -5.84 9.10 -14.31
CA SER A 102 -7.24 8.72 -14.11
C SER A 102 -8.17 9.92 -14.36
N GLY A 103 -9.25 9.70 -15.11
CA GLY A 103 -10.24 10.74 -15.45
C GLY A 103 -11.33 10.96 -14.40
N VAL A 104 -11.26 10.29 -13.25
CA VAL A 104 -12.33 10.31 -12.24
C VAL A 104 -12.27 11.59 -11.41
N GLU A 105 -13.23 12.50 -11.63
CA GLU A 105 -13.28 13.88 -11.10
C GLU A 105 -13.09 13.99 -9.57
N ARG A 106 -13.60 13.02 -8.80
CA ARG A 106 -13.56 13.01 -7.32
C ARG A 106 -12.39 12.23 -6.74
N VAL A 107 -11.46 11.78 -7.58
CA VAL A 107 -10.27 11.03 -7.18
C VAL A 107 -9.04 11.87 -7.52
N ARG A 108 -8.10 11.90 -6.58
CA ARG A 108 -6.77 12.47 -6.80
C ARG A 108 -5.71 11.51 -6.30
N PRO A 109 -4.50 11.51 -6.89
CA PRO A 109 -3.39 10.75 -6.34
C PRO A 109 -3.14 11.15 -4.88
N GLY A 110 -3.18 10.15 -4.00
CA GLY A 110 -2.67 10.29 -2.65
C GLY A 110 -1.16 10.21 -2.70
N GLY A 111 -0.63 9.01 -2.84
CA GLY A 111 0.80 8.79 -2.93
C GLY A 111 1.09 7.32 -3.14
N LEU A 112 2.37 6.97 -3.32
CA LEU A 112 2.80 5.60 -3.48
C LEU A 112 3.51 5.11 -2.24
N ILE A 113 2.87 4.15 -1.56
CA ILE A 113 3.47 3.41 -0.45
C ILE A 113 4.23 2.23 -1.04
N GLU A 114 5.55 2.18 -0.85
CA GLU A 114 6.39 1.04 -1.20
C GLU A 114 6.72 0.23 0.06
N VAL A 115 6.27 -1.03 0.08
CA VAL A 115 6.51 -1.97 1.19
C VAL A 115 7.76 -2.80 0.88
N VAL A 116 8.75 -2.70 1.77
CA VAL A 116 10.07 -3.31 1.66
C VAL A 116 10.21 -4.42 2.70
N ASP A 117 10.64 -5.60 2.25
CA ASP A 117 10.96 -6.74 3.13
C ASP A 117 12.34 -6.56 3.78
N ALA A 118 12.41 -6.31 5.09
CA ALA A 118 13.69 -6.11 5.79
C ALA A 118 14.66 -7.31 5.69
N VAL A 119 14.17 -8.51 5.40
CA VAL A 119 14.96 -9.75 5.37
C VAL A 119 15.51 -10.00 3.96
N GLU A 120 14.65 -9.90 2.95
CA GLU A 120 14.98 -10.36 1.59
C GLU A 120 15.29 -9.23 0.61
N HIS A 121 15.03 -7.96 0.94
CA HIS A 121 15.08 -6.87 -0.04
C HIS A 121 16.43 -6.74 -0.78
N PHE A 122 17.55 -6.84 -0.07
CA PHE A 122 18.89 -6.76 -0.66
C PHE A 122 19.34 -8.02 -1.42
N ARG A 123 18.52 -9.08 -1.40
CA ARG A 123 18.75 -10.31 -2.16
C ARG A 123 17.86 -10.39 -3.39
N THR A 124 16.69 -9.75 -3.35
CA THR A 124 15.65 -9.90 -4.38
C THR A 124 15.39 -8.65 -5.20
N VAL A 125 15.45 -7.46 -4.59
CA VAL A 125 15.06 -6.20 -5.23
C VAL A 125 16.23 -5.26 -5.41
N ASP A 126 16.96 -4.97 -4.33
CA ASP A 126 18.10 -4.06 -4.34
C ASP A 126 19.42 -4.84 -4.45
N THR A 127 19.62 -5.40 -5.64
CA THR A 127 20.76 -6.26 -5.99
C THR A 127 21.80 -5.57 -6.85
N ARG A 128 21.58 -4.29 -7.21
CA ARG A 128 22.43 -3.49 -8.09
C ARG A 128 23.02 -2.29 -7.37
N PRO A 129 24.11 -1.69 -7.88
CA PRO A 129 24.66 -0.46 -7.30
C PRO A 129 23.65 0.69 -7.28
N GLU A 130 22.85 0.83 -8.33
CA GLU A 130 21.81 1.87 -8.43
C GLU A 130 20.57 1.49 -7.62
N PRO A 131 19.95 2.44 -6.89
CA PRO A 131 18.71 2.19 -6.18
C PRO A 131 17.59 1.70 -7.11
N PRO A 132 16.72 0.77 -6.67
CA PRO A 132 15.57 0.34 -7.45
C PRO A 132 14.68 1.51 -7.84
N ALA A 133 14.19 1.52 -9.09
CA ALA A 133 13.29 2.56 -9.61
C ALA A 133 12.02 2.76 -8.76
N ARG A 134 11.61 1.72 -8.02
CA ARG A 134 10.49 1.73 -7.08
C ARG A 134 10.61 2.83 -6.01
N TYR A 135 11.84 3.12 -5.56
CA TYR A 135 12.10 4.19 -4.60
C TYR A 135 11.92 5.59 -5.17
N GLY A 136 12.13 5.77 -6.47
CA GLY A 136 12.01 7.08 -7.12
C GLY A 136 10.57 7.58 -7.23
N VAL A 137 9.59 6.68 -7.19
CA VAL A 137 8.16 7.00 -7.31
C VAL A 137 7.37 6.84 -6.01
N ALA A 138 7.97 6.19 -5.00
CA ALA A 138 7.40 6.14 -3.67
C ALA A 138 7.24 7.57 -3.11
N THR A 139 6.23 7.77 -2.29
CA THR A 139 6.09 8.93 -1.39
C THR A 139 6.33 8.53 0.07
N LEU A 140 6.23 7.22 0.34
CA LEU A 140 6.43 6.61 1.63
C LEU A 140 7.06 5.23 1.42
N VAL A 141 8.19 4.99 2.08
CA VAL A 141 8.79 3.65 2.18
C VAL A 141 8.46 3.07 3.54
N VAL A 142 7.89 1.88 3.50
CA VAL A 142 7.47 1.09 4.63
C VAL A 142 8.41 -0.10 4.77
N VAL A 143 9.11 -0.21 5.88
CA VAL A 143 9.96 -1.38 6.15
C VAL A 143 9.17 -2.41 6.96
N GLY A 144 8.81 -3.52 6.32
CA GLY A 144 8.13 -4.67 6.93
C GLY A 144 9.09 -5.73 7.46
N LYS A 145 8.58 -6.65 8.27
CA LYS A 145 9.31 -7.81 8.84
C LYS A 145 10.54 -7.49 9.70
N LEU A 146 10.65 -6.26 10.21
CA LEU A 146 11.72 -5.92 11.15
C LEU A 146 11.68 -6.74 12.44
N ASP A 147 10.52 -7.26 12.81
CA ASP A 147 10.33 -8.17 13.94
C ASP A 147 11.11 -9.48 13.78
N VAL A 148 11.26 -9.98 12.55
CA VAL A 148 12.04 -11.19 12.22
C VAL A 148 13.55 -10.91 12.22
N VAL A 149 13.96 -9.65 12.01
CA VAL A 149 15.37 -9.25 12.08
C VAL A 149 15.85 -9.24 13.55
N PRO A 150 17.01 -9.83 13.89
CA PRO A 150 17.57 -9.78 15.24
C PRO A 150 17.67 -8.34 15.74
N ARG A 151 17.23 -8.07 16.98
CA ARG A 151 17.12 -6.72 17.53
C ARG A 151 18.39 -5.86 17.34
N ALA A 152 19.56 -6.46 17.53
CA ALA A 152 20.86 -5.79 17.36
C ALA A 152 21.18 -5.35 15.92
N LYS A 153 20.48 -5.87 14.91
CA LYS A 153 20.69 -5.56 13.48
C LYS A 153 19.59 -4.69 12.87
N ARG A 154 18.48 -4.44 13.59
CA ARG A 154 17.29 -3.75 13.05
C ARG A 154 17.61 -2.34 12.57
N GLU A 155 18.35 -1.58 13.39
CA GLU A 155 18.76 -0.21 13.07
C GLU A 155 19.63 -0.18 11.81
N ALA A 156 20.68 -1.02 11.76
CA ALA A 156 21.55 -1.13 10.60
C ALA A 156 20.81 -1.51 9.31
N VAL A 157 19.82 -2.41 9.38
CA VAL A 157 18.99 -2.78 8.21
C VAL A 157 18.09 -1.62 7.79
N PHE A 158 17.46 -0.94 8.76
CA PHE A 158 16.62 0.21 8.48
C PHE A 158 17.42 1.35 7.83
N ASP A 159 18.58 1.69 8.39
CA ASP A 159 19.46 2.75 7.85
C ASP A 159 19.96 2.40 6.46
N ARG A 160 20.28 1.12 6.22
CA ARG A 160 20.67 0.66 4.89
C ARG A 160 19.55 0.86 3.87
N ILE A 161 18.29 0.60 4.23
CA ILE A 161 17.14 0.84 3.35
C ILE A 161 16.91 2.36 3.16
N ALA A 162 16.96 3.13 4.24
CA ALA A 162 16.77 4.57 4.21
C ALA A 162 17.81 5.27 3.33
N ALA A 163 19.07 4.83 3.38
CA ALA A 163 20.14 5.35 2.53
C ALA A 163 19.90 5.12 1.03
N ARG A 164 19.09 4.13 0.66
CA ARG A 164 18.73 3.82 -0.73
C ARG A 164 17.51 4.61 -1.22
N ALA A 165 16.71 5.15 -0.29
CA ALA A 165 15.56 5.99 -0.57
C ALA A 165 15.67 7.39 0.10
N PRO A 166 16.75 8.16 -0.13
CA PRO A 166 17.07 9.37 0.63
C PRO A 166 16.09 10.54 0.43
N GLN A 167 15.33 10.52 -0.66
CA GLN A 167 14.34 11.56 -0.98
C GLN A 167 12.97 11.30 -0.32
N GLN A 168 12.82 10.17 0.39
CA GLN A 168 11.55 9.72 0.94
C GLN A 168 11.55 9.83 2.47
N SER A 169 10.41 10.22 3.04
CA SER A 169 10.19 10.14 4.49
C SER A 169 10.14 8.66 4.88
N GLY A 170 11.28 8.05 5.20
CA GLY A 170 11.34 6.66 5.66
C GLY A 170 10.61 6.53 7.00
N LEU A 171 9.45 5.88 7.02
CA LEU A 171 8.78 5.54 8.29
C LEU A 171 9.09 4.09 8.63
N PRO A 172 9.73 3.81 9.78
CA PRO A 172 9.84 2.45 10.27
C PRO A 172 8.45 1.94 10.64
N LEU A 173 7.95 0.96 9.89
CA LEU A 173 6.81 0.15 10.30
C LEU A 173 7.32 -0.94 11.24
N GLY A 174 7.74 -0.46 12.41
CA GLY A 174 8.32 -1.24 13.48
C GLY A 174 7.89 -0.69 14.84
N CYS A 175 6.59 -0.51 15.05
CA CYS A 175 5.95 -0.40 16.37
C CYS A 175 4.44 -0.67 16.24
N PHE A 176 4.03 -1.87 15.80
CA PHE A 176 2.65 -2.35 15.98
C PHE A 176 2.39 -2.86 17.40
N GLY A 177 2.92 -2.11 18.36
CA GLY A 177 2.65 -2.18 19.79
C GLY A 177 2.71 -0.76 20.33
N GLY A 178 1.61 -0.01 20.20
CA GLY A 178 1.35 1.24 20.94
C GLY A 178 2.38 2.39 20.83
N GLY A 179 3.22 2.45 19.79
CA GLY A 179 4.31 3.43 19.69
C GLY A 179 4.01 4.68 18.84
N ARG A 180 4.81 5.74 19.03
CA ARG A 180 4.74 7.05 18.34
C ARG A 180 4.69 6.96 16.80
N SER A 181 5.28 5.93 16.19
CA SER A 181 5.32 5.73 14.73
C SER A 181 3.94 5.45 14.11
N CYS A 182 3.02 4.83 14.85
CA CYS A 182 1.66 4.56 14.38
C CYS A 182 0.81 5.85 14.26
N HIS A 183 1.09 6.84 15.11
CA HIS A 183 0.44 8.14 15.07
C HIS A 183 0.87 8.96 13.85
N MET A 184 2.13 8.82 13.42
CA MET A 184 2.68 9.51 12.25
C MET A 184 2.13 8.96 10.93
N PHE A 185 1.97 7.64 10.81
CA PHE A 185 1.32 7.02 9.65
C PHE A 185 -0.17 7.39 9.55
N ARG A 186 -0.90 7.40 10.67
CA ARG A 186 -2.28 7.88 10.72
C ARG A 186 -2.39 9.37 10.36
N LYS A 187 -1.47 10.20 10.86
CA LYS A 187 -1.41 11.62 10.50
C LYS A 187 -1.06 11.76 9.01
N TRP A 188 -0.13 10.99 8.46
CA TRP A 188 0.18 11.02 7.02
C TRP A 188 -1.04 10.63 6.16
N LEU A 189 -1.74 9.54 6.50
CA LEU A 189 -2.93 9.08 5.80
C LEU A 189 -4.10 10.08 5.87
N LEU A 190 -4.30 10.74 7.03
CA LEU A 190 -5.46 11.62 7.29
C LEU A 190 -5.18 13.11 7.10
N SER A 191 -3.92 13.56 7.14
CA SER A 191 -3.58 14.99 7.02
C SER A 191 -3.53 15.49 5.58
N GLY A 192 -3.55 14.59 4.61
CA GLY A 192 -3.44 14.96 3.21
C GLY A 192 -2.16 15.73 2.87
N ALA A 193 -1.10 15.59 3.68
CA ALA A 193 0.23 16.10 3.39
C ALA A 193 0.85 15.21 2.30
N TRP A 194 0.55 15.56 1.05
CA TRP A 194 1.06 14.96 -0.17
C TRP A 194 1.99 15.95 -0.86
#